data_AF-A0A942S0E3-F1
#
_entry.id   AF-A0A942S0E3-F1
#
_cell.length_a   1.000
_cell.length_b   1.000
_cell.length_c   1.000
_cell.angle_alpha   90.00
_cell.angle_beta   90.00
_cell.angle_gamma   90.00
#
_symmetry.space_group_name_H-M   'P 1'
#
loop_
_entity.id
_entity.type
_entity.pdbx_description
1 polymer ?
#
loop_
_entity_poly.entity_id
_entity_poly.type
_entity_poly.pdbx_seq_one_letter_code
_entity_poly.pdbx_strand_id
1 'polypeptide(L)'
;MKHKEIEEQQGDYPRDEDGNVIFPDVNISWAEINRWHATHIFHEWDDSYGGYREIANLICDADLAEQKDELERNKILVYKLFKMPERPDNNHMRHHGWCRSLAYHFFKEVFKLPDTMGGMMNEFDLARIIIRKKTFDEIQQLITDNNLTHVQDLIFFIIAKIGDVYISEIEFFERPEMVKQINNAGKEAEKLITVIERVRPDIHERWNKERLPELRNITFDFPDIDPIKIEDPWLNSSLVEAIKKDFEDRPYKNWRKEVKKYAAMYNEDIEKQKYRFHVAKALHNFFTHLKTFPVKPGKATADAEMLCVAKILEYGLIKIGAEGISEPQKIKNIRNYIKPERNPLLTYPSHIEAKPNFEMLEKYFEKDFLKSVLLEKHIDILKEAIYISERFDIQHLRTELAHLIDCIQNRKHQIGWQFSTQGVPTEDHPTIGTLFKLISPFRVDTDKVRLTELSFQLEHKPETYHIKDELPLMLIERALTEYYHNHQEEFDIDIFASKIHENPQTGAHRIEELGRYQKQGERFLPTLCTRLYKFLLNEAPPERTVASATDKYSEIIAVILQRCLIFNHIRDEEYVVQEKVKQWLKEAKEQVKTKPV
;
A
#
# COMPACT_ATOMS: atom_id res chain seq x y z
N MET A 1 -21.19 19.11 30.21
CA MET A 1 -22.01 18.77 31.39
C MET A 1 -23.39 18.35 30.90
N LYS A 2 -23.60 17.03 30.76
CA LYS A 2 -24.87 16.24 30.74
C LYS A 2 -24.50 14.84 30.21
N HIS A 3 -24.09 13.96 31.12
CA HIS A 3 -23.77 12.53 30.89
C HIS A 3 -24.95 11.65 31.34
N LYS A 4 -26.18 12.03 30.95
CA LYS A 4 -27.41 11.29 31.29
C LYS A 4 -28.41 11.49 30.17
N GLU A 5 -28.35 10.65 29.14
CA GLU A 5 -29.40 10.34 28.15
C GLU A 5 -28.82 9.40 27.06
N ILE A 6 -28.17 8.29 27.45
CA ILE A 6 -27.82 7.17 26.55
C ILE A 6 -28.34 5.85 27.15
N GLU A 7 -29.51 5.90 27.78
CA GLU A 7 -30.28 4.72 28.12
C GLU A 7 -31.71 4.97 27.64
N GLU A 8 -32.26 4.02 26.87
CA GLU A 8 -33.62 3.97 26.30
C GLU A 8 -33.90 4.75 25.01
N GLN A 9 -33.27 4.33 23.89
CA GLN A 9 -33.98 4.19 22.60
C GLN A 9 -33.51 2.92 21.89
N GLN A 10 -33.80 1.75 22.48
CA GLN A 10 -33.94 0.53 21.68
C GLN A 10 -35.29 0.62 20.95
N GLY A 11 -35.30 1.29 19.80
CA GLY A 11 -36.44 1.25 18.90
C GLY A 11 -36.58 -0.15 18.33
N ASP A 12 -37.69 -0.82 18.60
CA ASP A 12 -38.09 -2.04 17.90
C ASP A 12 -38.17 -1.74 16.40
N TYR A 13 -37.18 -2.19 15.63
CA TYR A 13 -37.29 -2.14 14.18
C TYR A 13 -38.42 -3.08 13.75
N PRO A 14 -39.34 -2.64 12.87
CA PRO A 14 -40.42 -3.49 12.36
C PRO A 14 -39.83 -4.76 11.74
N ARG A 15 -40.50 -5.90 11.93
CA ARG A 15 -40.06 -7.19 11.39
C ARG A 15 -41.05 -7.73 10.38
N ASP A 16 -40.55 -8.46 9.38
CA ASP A 16 -41.40 -9.14 8.39
C ASP A 16 -42.02 -10.43 8.98
N GLU A 17 -42.83 -11.12 8.18
CA GLU A 17 -43.53 -12.34 8.58
C GLU A 17 -42.57 -13.49 8.95
N ASP A 18 -41.33 -13.44 8.49
CA ASP A 18 -40.26 -14.40 8.79
C ASP A 18 -39.39 -13.97 10.00
N GLY A 19 -39.70 -12.81 10.61
CA GLY A 19 -38.98 -12.28 11.76
C GLY A 19 -37.70 -11.51 11.42
N ASN A 20 -37.43 -11.22 10.15
CA ASN A 20 -36.30 -10.38 9.74
C ASN A 20 -36.58 -8.92 10.03
N VAL A 21 -35.53 -8.18 10.39
CA VAL A 21 -35.63 -6.73 10.58
C VAL A 21 -35.88 -6.05 9.24
N ILE A 22 -37.03 -5.39 9.11
CA ILE A 22 -37.33 -4.47 8.01
C ILE A 22 -36.56 -3.19 8.30
N PHE A 23 -35.41 -3.07 7.66
CA PHE A 23 -34.73 -1.78 7.58
C PHE A 23 -35.63 -0.86 6.74
N PRO A 24 -35.96 0.35 7.22
CA PRO A 24 -36.64 1.31 6.36
C PRO A 24 -35.79 1.50 5.10
N ASP A 25 -36.44 1.56 3.93
CA ASP A 25 -35.80 2.00 2.70
C ASP A 25 -35.29 3.43 2.93
N VAL A 26 -34.07 3.55 3.45
CA VAL A 26 -33.36 4.82 3.46
C VAL A 26 -33.02 5.03 1.99
N ASN A 27 -33.77 5.92 1.34
CA ASN A 27 -33.42 6.43 0.03
C ASN A 27 -32.11 7.22 0.17
N ILE A 28 -31.00 6.50 0.24
CA ILE A 28 -29.68 7.08 0.34
C ILE A 28 -29.40 7.69 -1.03
N SER A 29 -29.54 9.01 -1.10
CA SER A 29 -29.12 9.76 -2.27
C SER A 29 -27.60 9.76 -2.31
N TRP A 30 -27.03 8.84 -3.07
CA TRP A 30 -25.59 8.84 -3.38
C TRP A 30 -25.13 10.19 -3.94
N ALA A 31 -26.02 10.94 -4.61
CA ALA A 31 -25.75 12.30 -5.06
C ALA A 31 -25.62 13.31 -3.92
N GLU A 32 -26.39 13.18 -2.82
CA GLU A 32 -26.26 14.03 -1.63
C GLU A 32 -25.04 13.63 -0.79
N ILE A 33 -24.80 12.33 -0.62
CA ILE A 33 -23.58 11.81 0.03
C ILE A 33 -22.33 12.29 -0.71
N ASN A 34 -22.28 12.12 -2.04
CA ASN A 34 -21.13 12.56 -2.85
C ASN A 34 -20.94 14.09 -2.83
N ARG A 35 -22.03 14.89 -2.73
CA ARG A 35 -21.94 16.35 -2.58
C ARG A 35 -21.41 16.75 -1.21
N TRP A 36 -21.80 16.04 -0.15
CA TRP A 36 -21.29 16.28 1.19
C TRP A 36 -19.80 15.96 1.30
N HIS A 37 -19.36 14.83 0.75
CA HIS A 37 -17.94 14.46 0.65
C HIS A 37 -17.08 15.50 -0.09
N ALA A 38 -17.68 16.34 -0.94
CA ALA A 38 -17.01 17.43 -1.64
C ALA A 38 -17.03 18.78 -0.88
N THR A 39 -17.18 18.76 0.45
CA THR A 39 -17.26 19.96 1.30
C THR A 39 -16.11 20.02 2.30
N HIS A 40 -15.42 21.16 2.34
CA HIS A 40 -14.43 21.46 3.39
C HIS A 40 -14.99 22.49 4.38
N ILE A 41 -14.91 22.18 5.67
CA ILE A 41 -15.22 23.14 6.75
C ILE A 41 -13.89 23.66 7.31
N PHE A 42 -13.72 24.98 7.31
CA PHE A 42 -12.50 25.58 7.86
C PHE A 42 -12.38 25.29 9.35
N HIS A 43 -11.15 25.18 9.83
CA HIS A 43 -10.88 24.92 11.24
C HIS A 43 -10.25 26.12 11.93
N GLU A 44 -10.46 26.21 13.25
CA GLU A 44 -9.85 27.21 14.13
C GLU A 44 -9.28 26.53 15.38
N TRP A 45 -8.24 27.13 15.97
CA TRP A 45 -7.65 26.62 17.20
C TRP A 45 -8.59 26.85 18.38
N ASP A 46 -8.86 25.79 19.14
CA ASP A 46 -9.65 25.81 20.37
C ASP A 46 -8.75 25.48 21.56
N ASP A 47 -8.45 26.48 22.39
CA ASP A 47 -7.61 26.34 23.58
C ASP A 47 -8.16 25.35 24.61
N SER A 48 -9.49 25.20 24.67
CA SER A 48 -10.13 24.26 25.61
C SER A 48 -9.94 22.81 25.20
N TYR A 49 -9.82 22.56 23.90
CA TYR A 49 -9.52 21.27 23.32
C TYR A 49 -8.01 21.03 23.14
N GLY A 50 -7.22 22.11 23.09
CA GLY A 50 -5.79 22.05 22.79
C GLY A 50 -5.50 21.65 21.35
N GLY A 51 -6.39 22.01 20.40
CA GLY A 51 -6.28 21.59 18.99
C GLY A 51 -7.22 22.33 18.04
N TYR A 52 -7.10 22.04 16.75
CA TYR A 52 -7.99 22.61 15.72
C TYR A 52 -9.36 21.92 15.71
N ARG A 53 -10.42 22.71 15.53
CA ARG A 53 -11.81 22.24 15.37
C ARG A 53 -12.49 22.96 14.23
N GLU A 54 -13.41 22.27 13.57
CA GLU A 54 -14.28 22.85 12.56
C GLU A 54 -15.06 24.04 13.13
N ILE A 55 -15.20 25.11 12.34
CA ILE A 55 -15.94 26.32 12.76
C ILE A 55 -17.45 26.10 12.88
N ALA A 56 -17.96 24.99 12.36
CA ALA A 56 -19.35 24.58 12.40
C ALA A 56 -19.44 23.06 12.47
N ASN A 57 -20.32 22.52 13.30
CA ASN A 57 -20.54 21.09 13.44
C ASN A 57 -21.68 20.65 12.49
N LEU A 58 -21.31 20.32 11.26
CA LEU A 58 -22.23 19.93 10.19
C LEU A 58 -21.81 18.55 9.68
N ILE A 59 -22.76 17.63 9.50
CA ILE A 59 -22.51 16.25 9.08
C ILE A 59 -23.18 15.96 7.73
N CYS A 60 -24.15 16.79 7.31
CA CYS A 60 -24.82 16.65 6.02
C CYS A 60 -25.47 17.96 5.51
N ASP A 61 -26.04 17.90 4.30
CA ASP A 61 -26.78 19.02 3.72
C ASP A 61 -28.07 19.38 4.49
N ALA A 62 -28.67 18.42 5.20
CA ALA A 62 -29.83 18.69 6.07
C ALA A 62 -29.43 19.56 7.26
N ASP A 63 -28.31 19.26 7.93
CA ASP A 63 -27.77 20.09 9.02
C ASP A 63 -27.49 21.52 8.55
N LEU A 64 -26.96 21.68 7.33
CA LEU A 64 -26.72 22.98 6.74
C LEU A 64 -28.01 23.79 6.55
N ALA A 65 -29.11 23.13 6.18
CA ALA A 65 -30.42 23.75 6.04
C ALA A 65 -31.02 24.11 7.40
N GLU A 66 -30.91 23.22 8.39
CA GLU A 66 -31.44 23.42 9.75
C GLU A 66 -30.68 24.51 10.53
N GLN A 67 -29.35 24.56 10.40
CA GLN A 67 -28.49 25.48 11.13
C GLN A 67 -28.23 26.80 10.40
N LYS A 68 -28.92 27.06 9.28
CA LYS A 68 -28.66 28.25 8.43
C LYS A 68 -28.66 29.56 9.22
N ASP A 69 -29.65 29.77 10.08
CA ASP A 69 -29.77 31.00 10.88
C ASP A 69 -28.66 31.12 11.94
N GLU A 70 -28.14 30.01 12.45
CA GLU A 70 -26.99 29.99 13.35
C GLU A 70 -25.70 30.33 12.63
N LEU A 71 -25.48 29.74 11.45
CA LEU A 71 -24.33 30.05 10.60
C LEU A 71 -24.30 31.53 10.22
N GLU A 72 -25.45 32.10 9.82
CA GLU A 72 -25.57 33.52 9.52
C GLU A 72 -25.26 34.41 10.74
N ARG A 73 -25.80 34.07 11.93
CA ARG A 73 -25.49 34.77 13.19
C ARG A 73 -24.00 34.73 13.55
N ASN A 74 -23.36 33.58 13.32
CA ASN A 74 -21.94 33.37 13.55
C ASN A 74 -21.05 33.91 12.42
N LYS A 75 -21.65 34.58 11.42
CA LYS A 75 -20.97 35.14 10.24
C LYS A 75 -20.18 34.06 9.49
N ILE A 76 -20.75 32.88 9.33
CA ILE A 76 -20.22 31.77 8.55
C ILE A 76 -20.94 31.76 7.19
N LEU A 77 -20.18 31.57 6.11
CA LEU A 77 -20.71 31.52 4.75
C LEU A 77 -20.37 30.20 4.07
N VAL A 78 -21.23 29.86 3.12
CA VAL A 78 -21.07 28.72 2.23
C VAL A 78 -20.67 29.24 0.85
N TYR A 79 -19.47 28.87 0.39
CA TYR A 79 -18.96 29.27 -0.91
C TYR A 79 -18.81 28.05 -1.82
N LYS A 80 -19.40 28.11 -3.02
CA LYS A 80 -19.29 27.05 -4.04
C LYS A 80 -18.08 27.29 -4.92
N LEU A 81 -17.19 26.32 -5.00
CA LEU A 81 -16.00 26.34 -5.85
C LEU A 81 -16.35 25.91 -7.28
N PHE A 82 -15.65 26.47 -8.27
CA PHE A 82 -15.69 26.08 -9.68
C PHE A 82 -17.12 26.05 -10.24
N LYS A 83 -17.94 27.05 -9.87
CA LYS A 83 -19.35 27.09 -10.23
C LYS A 83 -19.54 27.06 -11.75
N MET A 84 -19.98 25.92 -12.27
CA MET A 84 -20.38 25.79 -13.66
C MET A 84 -21.76 26.44 -13.88
N PRO A 85 -21.96 27.20 -14.97
CA PRO A 85 -23.29 27.63 -15.36
C PRO A 85 -24.11 26.41 -15.80
N GLU A 86 -25.45 26.51 -15.76
CA GLU A 86 -26.36 25.42 -16.15
C GLU A 86 -26.12 24.90 -17.57
N ARG A 87 -25.58 25.76 -18.45
CA ARG A 87 -25.12 25.40 -19.80
C ARG A 87 -23.67 25.87 -19.96
N PRO A 88 -22.67 25.03 -19.63
CA PRO A 88 -21.27 25.40 -19.76
C PRO A 88 -20.88 25.55 -21.23
N ASP A 89 -20.23 26.66 -21.55
CA ASP A 89 -19.59 26.84 -22.85
C ASP A 89 -18.17 26.24 -22.85
N ASN A 90 -17.56 26.21 -24.03
CA ASN A 90 -16.19 25.71 -24.19
C ASN A 90 -15.17 26.50 -23.38
N ASN A 91 -15.41 27.77 -23.06
CA ASN A 91 -14.47 28.59 -22.29
C ASN A 91 -14.50 28.21 -20.81
N HIS A 92 -15.69 27.95 -20.24
CA HIS A 92 -15.83 27.45 -18.87
C HIS A 92 -15.16 26.07 -18.72
N MET A 93 -15.40 25.16 -19.67
CA MET A 93 -14.77 23.84 -19.67
C MET A 93 -13.23 23.93 -19.81
N ARG A 94 -12.73 24.79 -20.71
CA ARG A 94 -11.28 25.04 -20.86
C ARG A 94 -10.67 25.62 -19.60
N HIS A 95 -11.33 26.60 -18.98
CA HIS A 95 -10.84 27.24 -17.76
C HIS A 95 -10.78 26.25 -16.60
N HIS A 96 -11.84 25.45 -16.41
CA HIS A 96 -11.88 24.40 -15.40
C HIS A 96 -10.78 23.33 -15.63
N GLY A 97 -10.62 22.86 -16.87
CA GLY A 97 -9.54 21.95 -17.23
C GLY A 97 -8.14 22.54 -17.00
N TRP A 98 -7.97 23.84 -17.27
CA TRP A 98 -6.73 24.56 -17.00
C TRP A 98 -6.43 24.64 -15.50
N CYS A 99 -7.38 25.03 -14.65
CA CYS A 99 -7.22 25.04 -13.19
C CYS A 99 -6.86 23.64 -12.64
N ARG A 100 -7.48 22.58 -13.18
CA ARG A 100 -7.16 21.19 -12.81
C ARG A 100 -5.73 20.82 -13.21
N SER A 101 -5.32 21.17 -14.42
CA SER A 101 -3.95 20.95 -14.88
C SER A 101 -2.94 21.66 -13.98
N LEU A 102 -3.23 22.88 -13.52
CA LEU A 102 -2.37 23.61 -12.58
C LEU A 102 -2.31 22.92 -11.22
N ALA A 103 -3.46 22.52 -10.66
CA ALA A 103 -3.52 21.81 -9.38
C ALA A 103 -2.68 20.53 -9.41
N TYR A 104 -2.85 19.70 -10.44
CA TYR A 104 -2.08 18.47 -10.59
C TYR A 104 -0.58 18.76 -10.82
N HIS A 105 -0.23 19.65 -11.75
CA HIS A 105 1.16 19.88 -12.12
C HIS A 105 2.01 20.43 -10.96
N PHE A 106 1.45 21.30 -10.11
CA PHE A 106 2.20 21.94 -9.03
C PHE A 106 2.01 21.30 -7.66
N PHE A 107 0.88 20.64 -7.41
CA PHE A 107 0.51 20.19 -6.06
C PHE A 107 0.29 18.68 -5.93
N LYS A 108 0.44 17.85 -6.98
CA LYS A 108 0.21 16.40 -6.87
C LYS A 108 1.02 15.72 -5.76
N GLU A 109 2.28 16.10 -5.57
CA GLU A 109 3.15 15.53 -4.53
C GLU A 109 2.80 16.03 -3.13
N VAL A 110 2.14 17.20 -3.04
CA VAL A 110 1.75 17.84 -1.78
C VAL A 110 0.40 17.31 -1.29
N PHE A 111 -0.54 17.07 -2.20
CA PHE A 111 -1.89 16.59 -1.89
C PHE A 111 -2.13 15.12 -2.24
N LYS A 112 -1.08 14.39 -2.66
CA LYS A 112 -1.13 12.98 -3.09
C LYS A 112 -2.23 12.72 -4.14
N LEU A 113 -2.36 13.62 -5.13
CA LEU A 113 -3.38 13.50 -6.18
C LEU A 113 -3.09 12.25 -7.04
N PRO A 114 -4.05 11.34 -7.26
CA PRO A 114 -3.81 10.08 -7.97
C PRO A 114 -3.38 10.29 -9.44
N ASP A 115 -2.46 9.44 -9.92
CA ASP A 115 -1.93 9.49 -11.29
C ASP A 115 -2.99 9.09 -12.33
N THR A 116 -3.19 9.93 -13.36
CA THR A 116 -4.29 9.82 -14.32
C THR A 116 -3.89 9.22 -15.68
N MET A 117 -2.87 8.36 -15.76
CA MET A 117 -2.44 7.77 -17.04
C MET A 117 -3.52 6.88 -17.73
N GLY A 118 -4.69 6.66 -17.11
CA GLY A 118 -5.80 5.88 -17.66
C GLY A 118 -6.98 6.67 -18.24
N GLY A 119 -6.89 7.99 -18.44
CA GLY A 119 -7.91 8.76 -19.17
C GLY A 119 -9.23 9.05 -18.43
N MET A 120 -9.41 8.56 -17.19
CA MET A 120 -10.45 9.09 -16.30
C MET A 120 -9.93 10.37 -15.63
N MET A 121 -10.45 11.49 -16.10
CA MET A 121 -10.15 12.83 -15.62
C MET A 121 -10.66 12.99 -14.16
N ASN A 122 -9.82 12.87 -13.12
CA ASN A 122 -10.16 13.14 -11.70
C ASN A 122 -10.90 14.48 -11.49
N GLU A 123 -12.22 14.47 -11.27
CA GLU A 123 -12.96 15.67 -10.85
C GLU A 123 -12.32 16.30 -9.60
N PHE A 124 -12.47 17.62 -9.41
CA PHE A 124 -12.08 18.21 -8.13
C PHE A 124 -12.89 17.53 -7.03
N ASP A 125 -12.20 17.01 -6.03
CA ASP A 125 -12.79 16.35 -4.87
C ASP A 125 -13.36 17.35 -3.85
N LEU A 126 -13.27 18.65 -4.12
CA LEU A 126 -13.88 19.73 -3.35
C LEU A 126 -14.69 20.64 -4.27
N ALA A 127 -15.96 20.83 -3.93
CA ALA A 127 -16.92 21.67 -4.64
C ALA A 127 -17.48 22.80 -3.77
N ARG A 128 -17.28 22.74 -2.44
CA ARG A 128 -17.82 23.71 -1.48
C ARG A 128 -16.86 23.92 -0.31
N ILE A 129 -16.79 25.15 0.17
CA ILE A 129 -16.14 25.49 1.45
C ILE A 129 -17.13 26.18 2.39
N ILE A 130 -16.95 25.95 3.68
CA ILE A 130 -17.67 26.62 4.77
C ILE A 130 -16.63 27.37 5.60
N ILE A 131 -16.75 28.70 5.63
CA ILE A 131 -15.70 29.61 6.12
C ILE A 131 -16.31 30.80 6.86
N ARG A 132 -15.59 31.37 7.85
CA ARG A 132 -16.01 32.65 8.44
C ARG A 132 -15.89 33.79 7.43
N LYS A 133 -16.86 34.69 7.44
CA LYS A 133 -16.92 35.86 6.56
C LYS A 133 -15.68 36.72 6.65
N LYS A 134 -15.17 36.95 7.86
CA LYS A 134 -13.92 37.70 8.06
C LYS A 134 -12.76 37.06 7.28
N THR A 135 -12.53 35.77 7.44
CA THR A 135 -11.45 35.04 6.77
C THR A 135 -11.66 35.00 5.25
N PHE A 136 -12.89 34.80 4.79
CA PHE A 136 -13.21 34.87 3.37
C PHE A 136 -12.90 36.23 2.76
N ASP A 137 -13.35 37.32 3.40
CA ASP A 137 -13.12 38.69 2.95
C ASP A 137 -11.61 39.01 2.91
N GLU A 138 -10.84 38.52 3.88
CA GLU A 138 -9.38 38.66 3.90
C GLU A 138 -8.69 37.89 2.76
N ILE A 139 -9.13 36.65 2.46
CA ILE A 139 -8.62 35.87 1.33
C ILE A 139 -9.00 36.53 0.00
N GLN A 140 -10.22 37.04 -0.14
CA GLN A 140 -10.66 37.79 -1.32
C GLN A 140 -9.81 39.05 -1.54
N GLN A 141 -9.50 39.78 -0.46
CA GLN A 141 -8.63 40.93 -0.52
C GLN A 141 -7.21 40.53 -0.96
N LEU A 142 -6.67 39.43 -0.41
CA LEU A 142 -5.39 38.88 -0.85
C LEU A 142 -5.39 38.56 -2.35
N ILE A 143 -6.43 37.89 -2.84
CA ILE A 143 -6.57 37.52 -4.25
C ILE A 143 -6.61 38.77 -5.13
N THR A 144 -7.37 39.78 -4.72
CA THR A 144 -7.52 41.04 -5.46
C THR A 144 -6.21 41.83 -5.48
N ASP A 145 -5.57 42.03 -4.33
CA ASP A 145 -4.31 42.78 -4.19
C ASP A 145 -3.16 42.20 -5.02
N ASN A 146 -3.22 40.90 -5.32
CA ASN A 146 -2.19 40.18 -6.05
C ASN A 146 -2.62 39.78 -7.48
N ASN A 147 -3.72 40.32 -8.01
CA ASN A 147 -4.24 40.04 -9.36
C ASN A 147 -4.51 38.53 -9.64
N LEU A 148 -4.94 37.78 -8.63
CA LEU A 148 -5.19 36.34 -8.70
C LEU A 148 -6.66 35.97 -9.00
N THR A 149 -7.52 36.95 -9.34
CA THR A 149 -8.97 36.73 -9.56
C THR A 149 -9.27 35.64 -10.59
N HIS A 150 -8.42 35.53 -11.61
CA HIS A 150 -8.54 34.52 -12.66
C HIS A 150 -8.24 33.08 -12.18
N VAL A 151 -7.76 32.88 -10.95
CA VAL A 151 -7.57 31.57 -10.31
C VAL A 151 -8.20 31.55 -8.90
N GLN A 152 -9.18 32.41 -8.62
CA GLN A 152 -9.77 32.59 -7.30
C GLN A 152 -10.22 31.28 -6.64
N ASP A 153 -11.03 30.48 -7.34
CA ASP A 153 -11.53 29.21 -6.81
C ASP A 153 -10.41 28.20 -6.56
N LEU A 154 -9.37 28.23 -7.39
CA LEU A 154 -8.18 27.41 -7.21
C LEU A 154 -7.39 27.82 -5.96
N ILE A 155 -7.32 29.12 -5.62
CA ILE A 155 -6.68 29.58 -4.38
C ILE A 155 -7.46 29.08 -3.15
N PHE A 156 -8.79 29.18 -3.15
CA PHE A 156 -9.61 28.63 -2.06
C PHE A 156 -9.47 27.11 -1.96
N PHE A 157 -9.47 26.40 -3.09
CA PHE A 157 -9.22 24.96 -3.15
C PHE A 157 -7.85 24.61 -2.54
N ILE A 158 -6.78 25.32 -2.92
CA ILE A 158 -5.44 25.10 -2.39
C ILE A 158 -5.40 25.34 -0.88
N ILE A 159 -5.98 26.44 -0.37
CA ILE A 159 -6.04 26.73 1.07
C ILE A 159 -6.77 25.62 1.83
N ALA A 160 -7.94 25.21 1.35
CA ALA A 160 -8.74 24.14 1.94
C ALA A 160 -7.94 22.83 2.00
N LYS A 161 -7.29 22.44 0.88
CA LYS A 161 -6.45 21.24 0.82
C LYS A 161 -5.22 21.31 1.72
N ILE A 162 -4.61 22.49 1.87
CA ILE A 162 -3.52 22.66 2.84
C ILE A 162 -4.03 22.39 4.25
N GLY A 163 -5.17 22.97 4.62
CA GLY A 163 -5.78 22.78 5.94
C GLY A 163 -6.16 21.32 6.20
N ASP A 164 -6.83 20.66 5.24
CA ASP A 164 -7.22 19.25 5.34
C ASP A 164 -6.03 18.35 5.62
N VAL A 165 -5.02 18.40 4.74
CA VAL A 165 -3.82 17.57 4.86
C VAL A 165 -3.07 17.92 6.16
N TYR A 166 -3.01 19.20 6.52
CA TYR A 166 -2.33 19.61 7.74
C TYR A 166 -2.95 18.97 8.98
N ILE A 167 -4.28 19.03 9.12
CA ILE A 167 -4.98 18.48 10.29
C ILE A 167 -4.96 16.96 10.28
N SER A 168 -5.26 16.34 9.14
CA SER A 168 -5.42 14.88 9.08
C SER A 168 -4.08 14.14 9.10
N GLU A 169 -3.01 14.73 8.58
CA GLU A 169 -1.76 14.02 8.35
C GLU A 169 -0.51 14.64 8.99
N ILE A 170 -0.51 15.93 9.35
CA ILE A 170 0.75 16.65 9.67
C ILE A 170 0.83 17.16 11.12
N GLU A 171 -0.23 17.81 11.63
CA GLU A 171 -0.24 18.54 12.91
C GLU A 171 0.35 17.71 14.06
N PHE A 172 -0.11 16.46 14.18
CA PHE A 172 0.37 15.52 15.19
C PHE A 172 1.89 15.33 15.17
N PHE A 173 2.49 15.19 13.97
CA PHE A 173 3.93 14.92 13.82
C PHE A 173 4.81 16.16 13.96
N GLU A 174 4.24 17.36 13.91
CA GLU A 174 4.94 18.61 14.19
C GLU A 174 5.01 18.94 15.70
N ARG A 175 4.28 18.22 16.56
CA ARG A 175 4.32 18.45 18.01
C ARG A 175 5.71 18.17 18.59
N PRO A 176 6.20 18.99 19.55
CA PRO A 176 7.57 18.87 20.06
C PRO A 176 7.94 17.47 20.58
N GLU A 177 7.01 16.79 21.25
CA GLU A 177 7.17 15.44 21.76
C GLU A 177 7.37 14.42 20.63
N MET A 178 6.59 14.53 19.55
CA MET A 178 6.70 13.64 18.39
C MET A 178 7.99 13.90 17.61
N VAL A 179 8.34 15.18 17.39
CA VAL A 179 9.62 15.58 16.78
C VAL A 179 10.80 15.01 17.57
N LYS A 180 10.74 15.03 18.90
CA LYS A 180 11.77 14.44 19.76
C LYS A 180 11.82 12.91 19.62
N GLN A 181 10.69 12.23 19.54
CA GLN A 181 10.64 10.78 19.33
C GLN A 181 11.25 10.38 17.98
N ILE A 182 10.79 11.01 16.90
CA ILE A 182 11.27 10.79 15.52
C ILE A 182 12.79 10.96 15.43
N ASN A 183 13.32 12.07 15.94
CA ASN A 183 14.76 12.36 15.87
C ASN A 183 15.62 11.41 16.72
N ASN A 184 15.05 10.75 17.72
CA ASN A 184 15.78 9.82 18.59
C ASN A 184 15.58 8.35 18.22
N ALA A 185 14.62 8.01 17.34
CA ALA A 185 14.29 6.63 16.99
C ALA A 185 15.50 5.78 16.59
N GLY A 186 16.39 6.32 15.74
CA GLY A 186 17.63 5.65 15.35
C GLY A 186 18.59 5.37 16.52
N LYS A 187 18.71 6.32 17.46
CA LYS A 187 19.55 6.14 18.66
C LYS A 187 18.96 5.10 19.60
N GLU A 188 17.64 5.08 19.78
CA GLU A 188 16.96 4.09 20.61
C GLU A 188 17.04 2.69 20.00
N ALA A 189 16.93 2.56 18.67
CA ALA A 189 17.14 1.29 17.97
C ALA A 189 18.56 0.72 18.21
N GLU A 190 19.60 1.56 18.11
CA GLU A 190 20.99 1.13 18.38
C GLU A 190 21.24 0.74 19.84
N LYS A 191 20.59 1.43 20.79
CA LYS A 191 20.62 1.02 22.21
C LYS A 191 20.00 -0.36 22.40
N LEU A 192 18.84 -0.63 21.79
CA LEU A 192 18.17 -1.92 21.87
C LEU A 192 19.04 -3.04 21.26
N ILE A 193 19.65 -2.79 20.10
CA ILE A 193 20.60 -3.72 19.46
C ILE A 193 21.74 -4.06 20.42
N THR A 194 22.33 -3.05 21.06
CA THR A 194 23.41 -3.24 22.04
C THR A 194 22.98 -4.09 23.23
N VAL A 195 21.77 -3.89 23.75
CA VAL A 195 21.21 -4.68 24.86
C VAL A 195 21.04 -6.15 24.44
N ILE A 196 20.39 -6.40 23.31
CA ILE A 196 20.15 -7.76 22.81
C ILE A 196 21.48 -8.49 22.54
N GLU A 197 22.45 -7.86 21.88
CA GLU A 197 23.76 -8.46 21.58
C GLU A 197 24.55 -8.83 22.83
N ARG A 198 24.45 -8.03 23.91
CA ARG A 198 25.16 -8.32 25.16
C ARG A 198 24.53 -9.45 25.96
N VAL A 199 23.20 -9.54 26.00
CA VAL A 199 22.46 -10.50 26.84
C VAL A 199 22.21 -11.84 26.11
N ARG A 200 22.01 -11.78 24.79
CA ARG A 200 21.68 -12.92 23.92
C ARG A 200 22.40 -12.81 22.56
N PRO A 201 23.75 -12.87 22.54
CA PRO A 201 24.47 -12.93 21.27
C PRO A 201 24.09 -14.20 20.49
N ASP A 202 24.37 -14.19 19.20
CA ASP A 202 24.04 -15.30 18.32
C ASP A 202 24.80 -16.58 18.72
N ILE A 203 24.22 -17.73 18.37
CA ILE A 203 24.66 -19.04 18.88
C ILE A 203 26.16 -19.26 18.64
N HIS A 204 26.69 -18.88 17.47
CA HIS A 204 28.12 -18.99 17.17
C HIS A 204 29.02 -18.16 18.12
N GLU A 205 28.56 -17.01 18.59
CA GLU A 205 29.31 -16.19 19.56
C GLU A 205 29.20 -16.72 20.99
N ARG A 206 28.09 -17.39 21.34
CA ARG A 206 27.92 -18.00 22.67
C ARG A 206 28.96 -19.09 22.94
N TRP A 207 29.32 -19.84 21.91
CA TRP A 207 30.26 -20.97 22.03
C TRP A 207 31.71 -20.51 22.22
N ASN A 208 32.03 -19.26 21.83
CA ASN A 208 33.37 -18.68 21.92
C ASN A 208 33.59 -17.82 23.19
N LYS A 209 32.59 -17.66 24.06
CA LYS A 209 32.67 -16.83 25.27
C LYS A 209 32.53 -17.71 26.52
N GLU A 210 33.50 -17.66 27.43
CA GLU A 210 33.50 -18.42 28.70
C GLU A 210 32.35 -17.99 29.66
N ARG A 211 31.90 -16.73 29.59
CA ARG A 211 30.73 -16.23 30.33
C ARG A 211 30.12 -15.01 29.62
N LEU A 212 28.79 -15.03 29.43
CA LEU A 212 28.06 -13.89 28.88
C LEU A 212 27.85 -12.80 29.95
N PRO A 213 27.85 -11.51 29.58
CA PRO A 213 27.46 -10.43 30.47
C PRO A 213 26.06 -10.64 31.05
N GLU A 214 25.88 -10.32 32.33
CA GLU A 214 24.62 -10.50 33.06
C GLU A 214 23.85 -9.19 33.18
N LEU A 215 22.58 -9.17 32.75
CA LEU A 215 21.69 -8.02 32.90
C LEU A 215 21.15 -7.97 34.33
N ARG A 216 21.82 -7.18 35.19
CA ARG A 216 21.54 -7.12 36.63
C ARG A 216 20.17 -6.53 36.97
N ASN A 217 19.71 -5.52 36.24
CA ASN A 217 18.40 -4.92 36.48
C ASN A 217 17.79 -4.31 35.21
N ILE A 218 16.45 -4.21 35.21
CA ILE A 218 15.65 -3.39 34.28
C ILE A 218 14.78 -2.46 35.12
N THR A 219 14.73 -1.18 34.77
CA THR A 219 13.90 -0.16 35.46
C THR A 219 12.82 0.32 34.51
N PHE A 220 11.57 0.37 35.00
CA PHE A 220 10.42 0.93 34.31
C PHE A 220 9.99 2.22 35.00
N ASP A 221 10.14 3.34 34.31
CA ASP A 221 9.76 4.66 34.81
C ASP A 221 8.36 5.03 34.31
N PHE A 222 7.43 5.20 35.24
CA PHE A 222 6.07 5.68 34.97
C PHE A 222 5.87 7.08 35.56
N PRO A 223 5.06 7.96 34.94
CA PRO A 223 4.89 9.34 35.41
C PRO A 223 4.05 9.46 36.70
N ASP A 224 3.27 8.44 37.03
CA ASP A 224 2.24 8.45 38.08
C ASP A 224 2.60 7.58 39.31
N ILE A 225 3.64 6.77 39.23
CA ILE A 225 4.10 5.89 40.31
C ILE A 225 5.63 5.86 40.42
N ASP A 226 6.14 5.37 41.56
CA ASP A 226 7.57 5.16 41.74
C ASP A 226 8.13 4.13 40.73
N PRO A 227 9.37 4.32 40.23
CA PRO A 227 9.99 3.40 39.29
C PRO A 227 10.00 1.95 39.77
N ILE A 228 9.57 1.04 38.91
CA ILE A 228 9.56 -0.40 39.20
C ILE A 228 10.86 -1.01 38.69
N LYS A 229 11.58 -1.71 39.58
CA LYS A 229 12.84 -2.40 39.24
C LYS A 229 12.68 -3.91 39.27
N ILE A 230 13.10 -4.56 38.19
CA ILE A 230 13.25 -6.02 38.12
C ILE A 230 14.73 -6.33 38.28
N GLU A 231 15.09 -7.01 39.38
CA GLU A 231 16.49 -7.30 39.73
C GLU A 231 16.88 -8.76 39.51
N ASP A 232 15.92 -9.63 39.15
CA ASP A 232 16.20 -11.03 38.84
C ASP A 232 16.87 -11.16 37.46
N PRO A 233 18.12 -11.64 37.37
CA PRO A 233 18.86 -11.69 36.10
C PRO A 233 18.28 -12.68 35.09
N TRP A 234 17.63 -13.76 35.55
CA TRP A 234 17.00 -14.75 34.67
C TRP A 234 15.74 -14.16 34.03
N LEU A 235 14.92 -13.47 34.82
CA LEU A 235 13.73 -12.78 34.34
C LEU A 235 14.10 -11.65 33.38
N ASN A 236 15.08 -10.82 33.73
CA ASN A 236 15.60 -9.76 32.86
C ASN A 236 16.11 -10.31 31.51
N SER A 237 16.83 -11.43 31.55
CA SER A 237 17.31 -12.08 30.34
C SER A 237 16.15 -12.66 29.50
N SER A 238 15.12 -13.20 30.14
CA SER A 238 13.93 -13.73 29.48
C SER A 238 13.12 -12.64 28.78
N LEU A 239 13.04 -11.43 29.36
CA LEU A 239 12.42 -10.27 28.73
C LEU A 239 13.14 -9.86 27.45
N VAL A 240 14.47 -9.78 27.47
CA VAL A 240 15.27 -9.46 26.27
C VAL A 240 15.13 -10.54 25.21
N GLU A 241 15.05 -11.82 25.62
CA GLU A 241 14.85 -12.95 24.71
C GLU A 241 13.47 -12.93 24.04
N ALA A 242 12.42 -12.60 24.80
CA ALA A 242 11.08 -12.41 24.25
C ALA A 242 11.05 -11.25 23.22
N ILE A 243 11.73 -10.14 23.50
CA ILE A 243 11.85 -9.01 22.56
C ILE A 243 12.60 -9.45 21.29
N LYS A 244 13.74 -10.15 21.44
CA LYS A 244 14.49 -10.67 20.29
C LYS A 244 13.59 -11.54 19.42
N LYS A 245 12.86 -12.48 20.04
CA LYS A 245 11.95 -13.40 19.34
C LYS A 245 10.82 -12.66 18.60
N ASP A 246 10.20 -11.65 19.21
CA ASP A 246 9.18 -10.81 18.53
C ASP A 246 9.74 -10.21 17.23
N PHE A 247 10.95 -9.66 17.27
CA PHE A 247 11.60 -9.12 16.08
C PHE A 247 12.08 -10.20 15.10
N GLU A 248 12.38 -11.43 15.54
CA GLU A 248 12.67 -12.57 14.65
C GLU A 248 11.42 -13.07 13.93
N ASP A 249 10.24 -12.94 14.54
CA ASP A 249 8.99 -13.40 13.93
C ASP A 249 8.43 -12.44 12.86
N ARG A 250 8.94 -11.19 12.81
CA ARG A 250 8.60 -10.14 11.83
C ARG A 250 9.06 -10.44 10.40
N PRO A 251 8.59 -9.69 9.37
CA PRO A 251 8.76 -10.04 7.95
C PRO A 251 10.19 -10.29 7.44
N TYR A 252 11.23 -9.67 7.99
CA TYR A 252 12.62 -9.93 7.57
C TYR A 252 13.21 -11.19 8.18
N LYS A 253 12.52 -11.82 9.14
CA LYS A 253 13.02 -12.98 9.91
C LYS A 253 14.42 -12.78 10.50
N ASN A 254 14.75 -11.53 10.80
CA ASN A 254 16.05 -11.10 11.28
C ASN A 254 15.85 -9.92 12.22
N TRP A 255 15.99 -10.17 13.52
CA TRP A 255 15.68 -9.17 14.53
C TRP A 255 16.50 -7.89 14.37
N ARG A 256 17.77 -8.01 13.96
CA ARG A 256 18.67 -6.86 13.84
C ARG A 256 18.25 -5.96 12.68
N LYS A 257 17.85 -6.55 11.54
CA LYS A 257 17.32 -5.81 10.40
C LYS A 257 15.99 -5.13 10.75
N GLU A 258 15.11 -5.82 11.48
CA GLU A 258 13.82 -5.26 11.92
C GLU A 258 13.98 -4.10 12.91
N VAL A 259 14.88 -4.23 13.90
CA VAL A 259 15.17 -3.13 14.83
C VAL A 259 15.81 -1.95 14.10
N LYS A 260 16.68 -2.17 13.11
CA LYS A 260 17.20 -1.06 12.28
C LYS A 260 16.11 -0.42 11.44
N LYS A 261 15.18 -1.22 10.91
CA LYS A 261 14.01 -0.72 10.16
C LYS A 261 13.07 0.09 11.02
N TYR A 262 13.00 -0.15 12.33
CA TYR A 262 12.19 0.68 13.26
C TYR A 262 12.51 2.17 13.11
N ALA A 263 13.78 2.54 12.96
CA ALA A 263 14.16 3.93 12.70
C ALA A 263 13.65 4.43 11.33
N ALA A 264 13.69 3.56 10.31
CA ALA A 264 13.21 3.87 8.98
C ALA A 264 11.67 4.01 8.91
N MET A 265 10.91 3.46 9.85
CA MET A 265 9.46 3.69 9.93
C MET A 265 9.11 5.17 10.14
N TYR A 266 9.99 5.92 10.82
CA TYR A 266 9.82 7.36 11.02
C TYR A 266 10.27 8.21 9.82
N ASN A 267 10.81 7.60 8.75
CA ASN A 267 11.21 8.37 7.55
C ASN A 267 9.99 9.05 6.91
N GLU A 268 8.85 8.38 6.86
CA GLU A 268 7.60 8.99 6.37
C GLU A 268 7.20 10.18 7.25
N ASP A 269 7.39 10.08 8.56
CA ASP A 269 7.08 11.17 9.50
C ASP A 269 8.07 12.34 9.40
N ILE A 270 9.35 12.06 9.10
CA ILE A 270 10.34 13.10 8.75
C ILE A 270 9.91 13.82 7.47
N GLU A 271 9.40 13.10 6.47
CA GLU A 271 8.87 13.72 5.25
C GLU A 271 7.61 14.54 5.53
N LYS A 272 6.70 14.09 6.41
CA LYS A 272 5.54 14.89 6.85
C LYS A 272 5.97 16.20 7.51
N GLN A 273 7.05 16.23 8.30
CA GLN A 273 7.59 17.46 8.88
C GLN A 273 8.12 18.47 7.84
N LYS A 274 8.31 18.05 6.58
CA LYS A 274 8.70 18.92 5.47
C LYS A 274 7.51 19.53 4.74
N TYR A 275 6.27 19.18 5.10
CA TYR A 275 5.05 19.58 4.42
C TYR A 275 4.99 21.09 4.13
N ARG A 276 5.22 21.95 5.13
CA ARG A 276 5.27 23.41 4.96
C ARG A 276 6.27 23.89 3.91
N PHE A 277 7.43 23.22 3.79
CA PHE A 277 8.43 23.57 2.79
C PHE A 277 7.97 23.16 1.39
N HIS A 278 7.37 21.97 1.26
CA HIS A 278 6.81 21.45 0.01
C HIS A 278 5.67 22.33 -0.51
N VAL A 279 4.72 22.70 0.34
CA VAL A 279 3.62 23.61 0.00
C VAL A 279 4.16 24.98 -0.43
N ALA A 280 5.09 25.56 0.33
CA ALA A 280 5.70 26.85 -0.01
C ALA A 280 6.41 26.81 -1.38
N LYS A 281 7.11 25.71 -1.67
CA LYS A 281 7.80 25.53 -2.95
C LYS A 281 6.82 25.33 -4.11
N ALA A 282 5.76 24.54 -3.91
CA ALA A 282 4.69 24.35 -4.89
C ALA A 282 4.00 25.68 -5.23
N LEU A 283 3.65 26.49 -4.24
CA LEU A 283 3.07 27.83 -4.43
C LEU A 283 4.03 28.76 -5.19
N HIS A 284 5.32 28.78 -4.85
CA HIS A 284 6.32 29.57 -5.57
C HIS A 284 6.43 29.14 -7.05
N ASN A 285 6.47 27.84 -7.32
CA ASN A 285 6.51 27.32 -8.69
C ASN A 285 5.24 27.68 -9.48
N PHE A 286 4.08 27.55 -8.84
CA PHE A 286 2.77 27.92 -9.38
C PHE A 286 2.71 29.42 -9.74
N PHE A 287 3.11 30.31 -8.83
CA PHE A 287 3.11 31.75 -9.07
C PHE A 287 4.15 32.19 -10.11
N THR A 288 5.30 31.52 -10.14
CA THR A 288 6.31 31.74 -11.18
C THR A 288 5.77 31.37 -12.56
N HIS A 289 5.04 30.25 -12.68
CA HIS A 289 4.41 29.82 -13.92
C HIS A 289 3.34 30.80 -14.40
N LEU A 290 2.50 31.30 -13.49
CA LEU A 290 1.48 32.31 -13.80
C LEU A 290 2.08 33.69 -14.14
N LYS A 291 3.36 33.93 -13.83
CA LYS A 291 4.05 35.21 -14.00
C LYS A 291 3.36 36.37 -13.26
N THR A 292 2.71 36.06 -12.15
CA THR A 292 1.90 37.01 -11.37
C THR A 292 2.74 38.09 -10.70
N PHE A 293 3.94 37.73 -10.23
CA PHE A 293 4.78 38.61 -9.43
C PHE A 293 6.04 39.03 -10.19
N PRO A 294 6.21 40.31 -10.54
CA PRO A 294 7.40 40.78 -11.23
C PRO A 294 8.61 40.77 -10.29
N VAL A 295 9.66 40.03 -10.66
CA VAL A 295 10.90 39.95 -9.89
C VAL A 295 11.84 41.09 -10.31
N LYS A 296 12.35 41.85 -9.33
CA LYS A 296 13.31 42.93 -9.59
C LYS A 296 14.65 42.36 -10.10
N PRO A 297 15.37 43.07 -10.99
CA PRO A 297 16.69 42.65 -11.46
C PRO A 297 17.64 42.33 -10.28
N GLY A 298 18.33 41.19 -10.37
CA GLY A 298 19.28 40.74 -9.34
C GLY A 298 18.66 40.07 -8.10
N LYS A 299 17.33 39.96 -8.01
CA LYS A 299 16.64 39.15 -6.98
C LYS A 299 16.13 37.84 -7.56
N ALA A 300 16.04 36.80 -6.72
CA ALA A 300 15.45 35.51 -7.09
C ALA A 300 13.92 35.47 -6.92
N THR A 301 13.36 36.26 -6.00
CA THR A 301 11.92 36.30 -5.68
C THR A 301 11.43 37.71 -5.35
N ALA A 302 10.14 37.97 -5.56
CA ALA A 302 9.51 39.23 -5.18
C ALA A 302 9.07 39.21 -3.70
N ASP A 303 9.16 40.34 -2.99
CA ASP A 303 8.74 40.43 -1.59
C ASP A 303 7.22 40.20 -1.44
N ALA A 304 6.41 40.72 -2.37
CA ALA A 304 4.95 40.52 -2.41
C ALA A 304 4.57 39.04 -2.63
N GLU A 305 5.30 38.32 -3.48
CA GLU A 305 5.10 36.88 -3.70
C GLU A 305 5.31 36.09 -2.40
N MET A 306 6.43 36.33 -1.71
CA MET A 306 6.75 35.62 -0.47
C MET A 306 5.74 35.91 0.64
N LEU A 307 5.19 37.13 0.69
CA LEU A 307 4.13 37.48 1.62
C LEU A 307 2.80 36.82 1.25
N CYS A 308 2.47 36.72 -0.04
CA CYS A 308 1.29 35.99 -0.52
C CYS A 308 1.38 34.50 -0.15
N VAL A 309 2.53 33.87 -0.38
CA VAL A 309 2.80 32.48 0.04
C VAL A 309 2.64 32.31 1.55
N ALA A 310 3.19 33.22 2.36
CA ALA A 310 3.05 33.18 3.81
C ALA A 310 1.58 33.24 4.25
N LYS A 311 0.78 34.14 3.66
CA LYS A 311 -0.63 34.28 4.01
C LYS A 311 -1.46 33.06 3.60
N ILE A 312 -1.22 32.49 2.41
CA ILE A 312 -1.89 31.25 1.98
C ILE A 312 -1.60 30.10 2.95
N LEU A 313 -0.34 29.94 3.38
CA LEU A 313 0.03 28.94 4.38
C LEU A 313 -0.68 29.16 5.71
N GLU A 314 -0.75 30.41 6.19
CA GLU A 314 -1.44 30.76 7.44
C GLU A 314 -2.95 30.50 7.37
N TYR A 315 -3.60 30.80 6.24
CA TYR A 315 -5.01 30.43 6.01
C TYR A 315 -5.21 28.92 5.94
N GLY A 316 -4.20 28.17 5.51
CA GLY A 316 -4.13 26.71 5.58
C GLY A 316 -3.61 26.17 6.93
N LEU A 317 -3.64 26.97 8.00
CA LEU A 317 -3.28 26.59 9.39
C LEU A 317 -1.78 26.38 9.66
N ILE A 318 -0.92 26.59 8.66
CA ILE A 318 0.53 26.44 8.81
C ILE A 318 1.12 27.74 9.37
N LYS A 319 1.66 27.65 10.59
CA LYS A 319 2.31 28.80 11.26
C LYS A 319 3.66 29.13 10.62
N ILE A 320 3.90 30.41 10.34
CA ILE A 320 5.18 30.91 9.83
C ILE A 320 6.01 31.45 10.99
N GLY A 321 6.69 30.55 11.72
CA GLY A 321 7.48 30.94 12.89
C GLY A 321 6.61 31.26 14.12
N ALA A 322 7.13 32.11 15.01
CA ALA A 322 6.42 32.50 16.23
C ALA A 322 5.22 33.43 15.93
N GLU A 323 4.25 33.45 16.84
CA GLU A 323 3.10 34.34 16.72
C GLU A 323 3.54 35.82 16.74
N GLY A 324 2.92 36.66 15.91
CA GLY A 324 3.21 38.09 15.85
C GLY A 324 4.51 38.49 15.14
N ILE A 325 5.18 37.59 14.41
CA ILE A 325 6.37 37.99 13.64
C ILE A 325 6.04 38.99 12.52
N SER A 326 6.99 39.89 12.25
CA SER A 326 6.83 40.94 11.24
C SER A 326 6.83 40.40 9.80
N GLU A 327 6.19 41.12 8.87
CA GLU A 327 6.16 40.73 7.44
C GLU A 327 7.57 40.53 6.83
N PRO A 328 8.58 41.38 7.10
CA PRO A 328 9.94 41.13 6.61
C PRO A 328 10.53 39.81 7.12
N GLN A 329 10.19 39.40 8.35
CA GLN A 329 10.64 38.13 8.90
C GLN A 329 9.89 36.95 8.27
N LYS A 330 8.57 37.08 8.01
CA LYS A 330 7.80 36.08 7.25
C LYS A 330 8.42 35.85 5.86
N ILE A 331 8.73 36.93 5.14
CA ILE A 331 9.38 36.87 3.83
C ILE A 331 10.73 36.14 3.90
N LYS A 332 11.54 36.44 4.92
CA LYS A 332 12.84 35.76 5.14
C LYS A 332 12.65 34.26 5.41
N ASN A 333 11.64 33.89 6.19
CA ASN A 333 11.33 32.48 6.49
C ASN A 333 10.90 31.74 5.22
N ILE A 334 9.95 32.26 4.45
CA ILE A 334 9.50 31.64 3.19
C ILE A 334 10.65 31.49 2.19
N ARG A 335 11.52 32.51 2.04
CA ARG A 335 12.72 32.40 1.20
C ARG A 335 13.64 31.25 1.62
N ASN A 336 13.73 30.96 2.93
CA ASN A 336 14.48 29.82 3.40
C ASN A 336 13.74 28.49 3.14
N TYR A 337 12.41 28.49 3.16
CA TYR A 337 11.60 27.31 2.89
C TYR A 337 11.75 26.83 1.45
N ILE A 338 11.81 27.76 0.48
CA ILE A 338 11.86 27.43 -0.95
C ILE A 338 13.27 27.19 -1.52
N LYS A 339 14.31 27.25 -0.68
CA LYS A 339 15.71 27.02 -1.09
C LYS A 339 15.89 25.57 -1.59
N PRO A 340 16.20 25.36 -2.87
CA PRO A 340 16.28 24.03 -3.47
C PRO A 340 17.30 23.12 -2.77
N GLU A 341 18.41 23.70 -2.30
CA GLU A 341 19.50 22.95 -1.67
C GLU A 341 19.13 22.43 -0.28
N ARG A 342 18.09 22.99 0.34
CA ARG A 342 17.65 22.64 1.70
C ARG A 342 16.37 21.83 1.71
N ASN A 343 15.42 22.15 0.82
CA ASN A 343 14.10 21.54 0.77
C ASN A 343 13.71 21.24 -0.68
N PRO A 344 14.30 20.21 -1.31
CA PRO A 344 13.91 19.81 -2.65
C PRO A 344 12.47 19.27 -2.62
N LEU A 345 11.59 19.81 -3.47
CA LEU A 345 10.30 19.19 -3.77
C LEU A 345 10.55 18.11 -4.82
N LEU A 346 10.75 16.88 -4.37
CA LEU A 346 10.97 15.74 -5.24
C LEU A 346 9.64 15.29 -5.85
N THR A 347 9.64 15.06 -7.16
CA THR A 347 8.56 14.34 -7.83
C THR A 347 8.92 12.87 -7.80
N TYR A 348 8.12 12.06 -7.11
CA TYR A 348 8.37 10.62 -7.09
C TYR A 348 7.79 10.02 -8.36
N PRO A 349 8.61 9.39 -9.21
CA PRO A 349 8.07 8.77 -10.40
C PRO A 349 7.37 7.48 -10.00
N SER A 350 6.18 7.24 -10.55
CA SER A 350 5.44 5.98 -10.36
C SER A 350 6.16 4.79 -11.01
N HIS A 351 7.10 5.07 -11.91
CA HIS A 351 7.95 4.08 -12.55
C HIS A 351 9.41 4.51 -12.60
N ILE A 352 10.33 3.54 -12.52
CA ILE A 352 11.77 3.79 -12.64
C ILE A 352 12.35 2.77 -13.62
N GLU A 353 13.25 3.23 -14.48
CA GLU A 353 13.98 2.35 -15.40
C GLU A 353 14.92 1.41 -14.61
N ALA A 354 14.66 0.11 -14.68
CA ALA A 354 15.51 -0.94 -14.14
C ALA A 354 16.23 -1.66 -15.29
N LYS A 355 17.58 -1.62 -15.29
CA LYS A 355 18.44 -2.22 -16.33
C LYS A 355 19.06 -3.53 -15.82
N PRO A 356 18.37 -4.68 -15.92
CA PRO A 356 18.93 -5.94 -15.47
C PRO A 356 20.06 -6.39 -16.39
N ASN A 357 20.98 -7.20 -15.86
CA ASN A 357 21.97 -7.89 -16.67
C ASN A 357 21.31 -9.05 -17.46
N PHE A 358 20.84 -8.76 -18.67
CA PHE A 358 20.23 -9.78 -19.54
C PHE A 358 21.19 -10.92 -19.90
N GLU A 359 22.49 -10.65 -20.10
CA GLU A 359 23.46 -11.71 -20.40
C GLU A 359 23.56 -12.73 -19.26
N MET A 360 23.39 -12.29 -18.02
CA MET A 360 23.31 -13.17 -16.86
C MET A 360 21.99 -13.92 -16.81
N LEU A 361 20.86 -13.21 -16.96
CA LEU A 361 19.52 -13.81 -16.86
C LEU A 361 19.23 -14.83 -17.96
N GLU A 362 19.68 -14.59 -19.19
CA GLU A 362 19.49 -15.47 -20.34
C GLU A 362 20.18 -16.84 -20.19
N LYS A 363 21.12 -17.00 -19.24
CA LYS A 363 21.70 -18.31 -18.89
C LYS A 363 20.69 -19.23 -18.21
N TYR A 364 19.66 -18.67 -17.59
CA TYR A 364 18.71 -19.38 -16.72
C TYR A 364 17.27 -19.30 -17.22
N PHE A 365 16.89 -18.20 -17.87
CA PHE A 365 15.52 -17.92 -18.30
C PHE A 365 15.44 -17.75 -19.82
N GLU A 366 14.28 -18.11 -20.39
CA GLU A 366 14.00 -17.94 -21.81
C GLU A 366 13.93 -16.45 -22.19
N LYS A 367 14.43 -16.12 -23.40
CA LYS A 367 14.42 -14.73 -23.89
C LYS A 367 13.02 -14.15 -23.97
N ASP A 368 12.04 -14.93 -24.40
CA ASP A 368 10.65 -14.47 -24.54
C ASP A 368 10.03 -14.15 -23.18
N PHE A 369 10.37 -14.92 -22.13
CA PHE A 369 9.97 -14.60 -20.76
C PHE A 369 10.58 -13.28 -20.27
N LEU A 370 11.88 -13.09 -20.47
CA LEU A 370 12.60 -11.87 -20.07
C LEU A 370 12.16 -10.63 -20.89
N LYS A 371 11.64 -10.80 -22.09
CA LYS A 371 11.16 -9.71 -22.94
C LYS A 371 9.69 -9.38 -22.77
N SER A 372 8.98 -10.11 -21.90
CA SER A 372 7.54 -9.95 -21.71
C SER A 372 7.11 -8.66 -21.00
N VAL A 373 8.07 -7.90 -20.46
CA VAL A 373 7.85 -6.66 -19.71
C VAL A 373 8.84 -5.58 -20.12
N LEU A 374 8.44 -4.31 -19.96
CA LEU A 374 9.30 -3.16 -20.26
C LEU A 374 10.41 -2.99 -19.21
N LEU A 375 11.45 -2.20 -19.51
CA LEU A 375 12.50 -1.88 -18.54
C LEU A 375 12.04 -0.90 -17.45
N GLU A 376 11.03 -0.10 -17.75
CA GLU A 376 10.40 0.81 -16.80
C GLU A 376 9.51 0.00 -15.84
N LYS A 377 9.84 0.04 -14.55
CA LYS A 377 9.21 -0.76 -13.50
C LYS A 377 8.38 0.10 -12.58
N HIS A 378 7.16 -0.35 -12.27
CA HIS A 378 6.33 0.28 -11.25
C HIS A 378 7.04 0.24 -9.89
N ILE A 379 6.85 1.29 -9.07
CA ILE A 379 7.53 1.42 -7.79
C ILE A 379 7.24 0.25 -6.83
N ASP A 380 6.05 -0.36 -6.91
CA ASP A 380 5.70 -1.49 -6.04
C ASP A 380 6.51 -2.75 -6.37
N ILE A 381 6.85 -2.98 -7.64
CA ILE A 381 7.75 -4.07 -8.04
C ILE A 381 9.14 -3.86 -7.44
N LEU A 382 9.60 -2.61 -7.44
CA LEU A 382 10.89 -2.24 -6.86
C LEU A 382 10.88 -2.40 -5.33
N LYS A 383 9.76 -2.08 -4.66
CA LYS A 383 9.61 -2.32 -3.21
C LYS A 383 9.73 -3.80 -2.87
N GLU A 384 9.08 -4.68 -3.62
CA GLU A 384 9.18 -6.12 -3.41
C GLU A 384 10.61 -6.63 -3.66
N ALA A 385 11.27 -6.16 -4.72
CA ALA A 385 12.67 -6.50 -4.98
C ALA A 385 13.62 -6.02 -3.88
N ILE A 386 13.43 -4.79 -3.38
CA ILE A 386 14.20 -4.25 -2.26
C ILE A 386 14.01 -5.14 -1.03
N TYR A 387 12.76 -5.40 -0.64
CA TYR A 387 12.43 -6.25 0.52
C TYR A 387 13.10 -7.62 0.44
N ILE A 388 12.94 -8.34 -0.68
CA ILE A 388 13.54 -9.68 -0.85
C ILE A 388 15.07 -9.59 -0.81
N SER A 389 15.64 -8.61 -1.52
CA SER A 389 17.10 -8.45 -1.60
C SER A 389 17.74 -8.13 -0.25
N GLU A 390 17.07 -7.34 0.59
CA GLU A 390 17.56 -6.99 1.92
C GLU A 390 17.30 -8.10 2.94
N ARG A 391 16.16 -8.80 2.87
CA ARG A 391 15.87 -9.95 3.74
C ARG A 391 16.98 -11.00 3.65
N PHE A 392 17.37 -11.35 2.43
CA PHE A 392 18.30 -12.45 2.16
C PHE A 392 19.74 -12.05 1.85
N ASP A 393 20.10 -10.77 2.01
CA ASP A 393 21.45 -10.23 1.74
C ASP A 393 21.95 -10.50 0.31
N ILE A 394 21.08 -10.27 -0.67
CA ILE A 394 21.35 -10.40 -2.11
C ILE A 394 21.09 -9.08 -2.86
N GLN A 395 21.44 -7.96 -2.23
CA GLN A 395 21.21 -6.60 -2.75
C GLN A 395 21.87 -6.38 -4.12
N HIS A 396 22.94 -7.10 -4.45
CA HIS A 396 23.60 -7.05 -5.75
C HIS A 396 22.73 -7.58 -6.90
N LEU A 397 21.68 -8.37 -6.62
CA LEU A 397 20.72 -8.90 -7.61
C LEU A 397 19.41 -8.10 -7.66
N ARG A 398 19.32 -6.96 -6.99
CA ARG A 398 18.06 -6.20 -6.82
C ARG A 398 17.39 -5.85 -8.14
N THR A 399 18.16 -5.41 -9.13
CA THR A 399 17.64 -5.02 -10.45
C THR A 399 17.09 -6.22 -11.22
N GLU A 400 17.79 -7.36 -11.14
CA GLU A 400 17.36 -8.61 -11.73
C GLU A 400 16.12 -9.18 -11.05
N LEU A 401 16.05 -9.13 -9.72
CA LEU A 401 14.88 -9.54 -8.96
C LEU A 401 13.66 -8.69 -9.33
N ALA A 402 13.81 -7.37 -9.44
CA ALA A 402 12.71 -6.50 -9.87
C ALA A 402 12.19 -6.89 -11.26
N HIS A 403 13.09 -7.15 -12.21
CA HIS A 403 12.70 -7.57 -13.54
C HIS A 403 12.03 -8.96 -13.55
N LEU A 404 12.57 -9.92 -12.80
CA LEU A 404 11.99 -11.27 -12.69
C LEU A 404 10.61 -11.25 -12.00
N ILE A 405 10.42 -10.46 -10.94
CA ILE A 405 9.12 -10.30 -10.27
C ILE A 405 8.07 -9.80 -11.27
N ASP A 406 8.41 -8.77 -12.05
CA ASP A 406 7.51 -8.23 -13.08
C ASP A 406 7.18 -9.29 -14.15
N CYS A 407 8.18 -10.02 -14.66
CA CYS A 407 7.95 -11.12 -15.59
C CYS A 407 7.04 -12.21 -15.02
N ILE A 408 7.22 -12.57 -13.74
CA ILE A 408 6.39 -13.59 -13.06
C ILE A 408 4.96 -13.09 -12.91
N GLN A 409 4.75 -11.84 -12.45
CA GLN A 409 3.43 -11.25 -12.31
C GLN A 409 2.72 -11.11 -13.65
N ASN A 410 3.41 -10.63 -14.69
CA ASN A 410 2.88 -10.56 -16.05
C ASN A 410 2.53 -11.94 -16.59
N ARG A 411 3.40 -12.95 -16.41
CA ARG A 411 3.13 -14.32 -16.85
C ARG A 411 1.96 -14.95 -16.09
N LYS A 412 1.85 -14.69 -14.79
CA LYS A 412 0.69 -15.07 -13.97
C LYS A 412 -0.58 -14.45 -14.54
N HIS A 413 -0.57 -13.16 -14.91
CA HIS A 413 -1.73 -12.52 -15.50
C HIS A 413 -2.09 -13.09 -16.88
N GLN A 414 -1.08 -13.35 -17.72
CA GLN A 414 -1.27 -13.91 -19.06
C GLN A 414 -1.77 -15.36 -19.04
N ILE A 415 -1.31 -16.20 -18.10
CA ILE A 415 -1.70 -17.62 -18.06
C ILE A 415 -2.87 -17.85 -17.11
N GLY A 416 -2.96 -17.06 -16.04
CA GLY A 416 -3.85 -17.27 -14.92
C GLY A 416 -5.31 -17.39 -15.31
N TRP A 417 -6.09 -17.98 -14.40
CA TRP A 417 -7.52 -18.23 -14.55
C TRP A 417 -7.88 -19.34 -15.56
N GLN A 418 -6.94 -20.25 -15.83
CA GLN A 418 -7.18 -21.40 -16.73
C GLN A 418 -8.36 -22.26 -16.27
N PHE A 419 -8.58 -22.36 -14.96
CA PHE A 419 -9.65 -23.17 -14.38
C PHE A 419 -10.84 -22.34 -13.87
N SER A 420 -10.65 -21.05 -13.58
CA SER A 420 -11.65 -20.15 -12.97
C SER A 420 -12.42 -19.28 -13.96
N THR A 421 -12.02 -19.21 -15.24
CA THR A 421 -12.86 -18.59 -16.27
C THR A 421 -14.04 -19.51 -16.64
N GLN A 422 -15.25 -19.04 -16.32
CA GLN A 422 -16.50 -19.64 -16.79
C GLN A 422 -16.55 -19.56 -18.33
N GLY A 423 -16.18 -20.63 -19.03
CA GLY A 423 -16.38 -20.68 -20.48
C GLY A 423 -15.46 -21.56 -21.32
N VAL A 424 -14.50 -22.31 -20.76
CA VAL A 424 -13.70 -23.22 -21.60
C VAL A 424 -14.60 -24.34 -22.15
N PRO A 425 -14.65 -24.57 -23.47
CA PRO A 425 -15.34 -25.72 -24.03
C PRO A 425 -14.57 -26.97 -23.62
N THR A 426 -15.02 -27.62 -22.55
CA THR A 426 -14.52 -28.93 -22.09
C THR A 426 -14.70 -30.06 -23.11
N GLU A 427 -15.29 -29.77 -24.28
CA GLU A 427 -15.63 -30.69 -25.35
C GLU A 427 -14.41 -31.16 -26.14
N ASP A 428 -13.37 -30.33 -26.29
CA ASP A 428 -12.16 -30.69 -27.06
C ASP A 428 -11.11 -31.44 -26.21
N HIS A 429 -11.29 -31.50 -24.88
CA HIS A 429 -10.37 -32.14 -23.94
C HIS A 429 -11.08 -33.01 -22.87
N PRO A 430 -11.41 -34.28 -23.19
CA PRO A 430 -12.26 -35.14 -22.36
C PRO A 430 -11.76 -35.39 -20.94
N THR A 431 -10.45 -35.61 -20.76
CA THR A 431 -9.84 -35.81 -19.44
C THR A 431 -9.98 -34.58 -18.55
N ILE A 432 -9.92 -33.39 -19.17
CA ILE A 432 -9.98 -32.10 -18.49
C ILE A 432 -11.42 -31.77 -18.13
N GLY A 433 -12.35 -32.00 -19.06
CA GLY A 433 -13.78 -31.92 -18.76
C GLY A 433 -14.19 -32.84 -17.61
N THR A 434 -13.56 -34.01 -17.52
CA THR A 434 -13.80 -34.97 -16.42
C THR A 434 -13.23 -34.46 -15.09
N LEU A 435 -12.00 -33.94 -15.08
CA LEU A 435 -11.38 -33.35 -13.88
C LEU A 435 -12.16 -32.12 -13.40
N PHE A 436 -12.59 -31.25 -14.33
CA PHE A 436 -13.43 -30.10 -14.01
C PHE A 436 -14.77 -30.54 -13.43
N LYS A 437 -15.45 -31.52 -14.02
CA LYS A 437 -16.70 -32.08 -13.47
C LYS A 437 -16.53 -32.69 -12.08
N LEU A 438 -15.37 -33.28 -11.79
CA LEU A 438 -15.06 -33.86 -10.49
C LEU A 438 -14.84 -32.79 -9.42
N ILE A 439 -14.16 -31.69 -9.74
CA ILE A 439 -13.71 -30.70 -8.74
C ILE A 439 -14.66 -29.49 -8.66
N SER A 440 -15.20 -29.03 -9.79
CA SER A 440 -16.03 -27.82 -9.87
C SER A 440 -17.22 -27.76 -8.90
N PRO A 441 -17.91 -28.87 -8.57
CA PRO A 441 -19.03 -28.82 -7.63
C PRO A 441 -18.59 -28.57 -6.18
N PHE A 442 -17.30 -28.72 -5.87
CA PHE A 442 -16.72 -28.58 -4.52
C PHE A 442 -15.85 -27.31 -4.38
N ARG A 443 -15.93 -26.36 -5.33
CA ARG A 443 -15.10 -25.14 -5.36
C ARG A 443 -15.64 -23.95 -4.56
N VAL A 444 -16.94 -23.90 -4.27
CA VAL A 444 -17.61 -22.74 -3.68
C VAL A 444 -18.28 -23.16 -2.38
N ASP A 445 -18.15 -22.32 -1.33
CA ASP A 445 -18.93 -22.36 -0.08
C ASP A 445 -20.43 -22.11 -0.36
N THR A 446 -21.05 -22.92 -1.21
CA THR A 446 -22.50 -22.96 -1.39
C THR A 446 -22.99 -24.33 -0.94
N ASP A 447 -23.79 -24.32 0.12
CA ASP A 447 -24.39 -25.45 0.85
C ASP A 447 -25.30 -26.41 0.01
N LYS A 448 -24.98 -26.71 -1.25
CA LYS A 448 -25.96 -27.32 -2.18
C LYS A 448 -25.51 -28.53 -2.98
N VAL A 449 -24.24 -28.98 -2.95
CA VAL A 449 -23.82 -30.19 -3.68
C VAL A 449 -23.31 -31.26 -2.73
N ARG A 450 -23.87 -32.48 -2.83
CA ARG A 450 -23.42 -33.68 -2.12
C ARG A 450 -23.22 -34.82 -3.10
N LEU A 451 -22.12 -35.55 -2.95
CA LEU A 451 -21.81 -36.79 -3.63
C LEU A 451 -22.76 -37.88 -3.12
N THR A 452 -23.64 -38.36 -3.98
CA THR A 452 -24.64 -39.39 -3.61
C THR A 452 -24.18 -40.82 -3.91
N GLU A 453 -23.25 -40.98 -4.85
CA GLU A 453 -22.72 -42.28 -5.27
C GLU A 453 -21.36 -42.09 -5.95
N LEU A 454 -20.43 -43.02 -5.73
CA LEU A 454 -19.19 -43.15 -6.50
C LEU A 454 -19.05 -44.57 -7.03
N SER A 455 -18.72 -44.71 -8.31
CA SER A 455 -18.41 -45.99 -8.95
C SER A 455 -17.01 -45.96 -9.54
N PHE A 456 -16.17 -46.94 -9.19
CA PHE A 456 -14.79 -47.02 -9.69
C PHE A 456 -14.32 -48.47 -9.87
N GLN A 457 -13.30 -48.66 -10.69
CA GLN A 457 -12.60 -49.95 -10.87
C GLN A 457 -11.15 -49.79 -10.42
N LEU A 458 -10.61 -50.83 -9.79
CA LEU A 458 -9.19 -50.86 -9.42
C LEU A 458 -8.38 -51.50 -10.53
N GLU A 459 -7.18 -50.96 -10.77
CA GLU A 459 -6.27 -51.55 -11.74
C GLU A 459 -6.00 -53.02 -11.37
N HIS A 460 -6.08 -53.90 -12.36
CA HIS A 460 -5.98 -55.36 -12.20
C HIS A 460 -7.12 -56.05 -11.43
N LYS A 461 -8.26 -55.37 -11.22
CA LYS A 461 -9.50 -55.99 -10.74
C LYS A 461 -10.66 -55.70 -11.69
N PRO A 462 -11.40 -56.73 -12.16
CA PRO A 462 -12.51 -56.55 -13.10
C PRO A 462 -13.80 -56.06 -12.42
N GLU A 463 -13.85 -56.06 -11.08
CA GLU A 463 -15.01 -55.65 -10.30
C GLU A 463 -15.15 -54.13 -10.27
N THR A 464 -16.37 -53.63 -10.48
CA THR A 464 -16.74 -52.24 -10.20
C THR A 464 -17.18 -52.13 -8.74
N TYR A 465 -16.50 -51.29 -7.98
CA TYR A 465 -16.87 -50.94 -6.62
C TYR A 465 -17.87 -49.79 -6.64
N HIS A 466 -18.92 -49.90 -5.83
CA HIS A 466 -19.96 -48.88 -5.67
C HIS A 466 -20.00 -48.43 -4.21
N ILE A 467 -19.83 -47.12 -3.96
CA ILE A 467 -19.91 -46.52 -2.64
C ILE A 467 -21.18 -45.65 -2.59
N LYS A 468 -22.04 -45.93 -1.60
CA LYS A 468 -23.28 -45.18 -1.31
C LYS A 468 -23.37 -44.71 0.15
N ASP A 469 -22.49 -45.20 1.01
CA ASP A 469 -22.48 -44.86 2.42
C ASP A 469 -22.00 -43.42 2.64
N GLU A 470 -22.69 -42.71 3.53
CA GLU A 470 -22.46 -41.27 3.79
C GLU A 470 -21.01 -40.96 4.19
N LEU A 471 -20.44 -41.71 5.14
CA LEU A 471 -19.10 -41.43 5.69
C LEU A 471 -17.98 -41.51 4.62
N PRO A 472 -17.85 -42.59 3.83
CA PRO A 472 -16.88 -42.64 2.73
C PRO A 472 -17.05 -41.50 1.72
N LEU A 473 -18.30 -41.16 1.36
CA LEU A 473 -18.56 -40.09 0.40
C LEU A 473 -18.14 -38.72 0.97
N MET A 474 -18.47 -38.43 2.24
CA MET A 474 -18.02 -37.22 2.94
C MET A 474 -16.49 -37.10 3.02
N LEU A 475 -15.77 -38.21 3.24
CA LEU A 475 -14.31 -38.21 3.27
C LEU A 475 -13.71 -37.87 1.89
N ILE A 476 -14.31 -38.39 0.82
CA ILE A 476 -13.89 -38.11 -0.56
C ILE A 476 -14.15 -36.65 -0.92
N GLU A 477 -15.33 -36.12 -0.57
CA GLU A 477 -15.66 -34.69 -0.75
C GLU A 477 -14.64 -33.80 -0.05
N ARG A 478 -14.34 -34.09 1.22
CA ARG A 478 -13.36 -33.32 2.00
C ARG A 478 -11.97 -33.40 1.38
N ALA A 479 -11.54 -34.58 0.93
CA ALA A 479 -10.23 -34.74 0.29
C ALA A 479 -10.12 -33.97 -1.03
N LEU A 480 -11.17 -33.98 -1.87
CA LEU A 480 -11.21 -33.21 -3.11
C LEU A 480 -11.22 -31.70 -2.86
N THR A 481 -12.00 -31.27 -1.86
CA THR A 481 -12.09 -29.87 -1.44
C THR A 481 -10.74 -29.39 -0.91
N GLU A 482 -10.12 -30.13 0.01
CA GLU A 482 -8.83 -29.81 0.61
C GLU A 482 -7.72 -29.79 -0.45
N TYR A 483 -7.70 -30.76 -1.37
CA TYR A 483 -6.74 -30.78 -2.47
C TYR A 483 -6.89 -29.57 -3.39
N TYR A 484 -8.12 -29.19 -3.77
CA TYR A 484 -8.34 -28.00 -4.59
C TYR A 484 -7.88 -26.73 -3.86
N HIS A 485 -8.29 -26.53 -2.60
CA HIS A 485 -7.92 -25.34 -1.82
C HIS A 485 -6.42 -25.22 -1.59
N ASN A 486 -5.74 -26.34 -1.34
CA ASN A 486 -4.30 -26.36 -1.08
C ASN A 486 -3.45 -26.25 -2.36
N HIS A 487 -4.02 -26.37 -3.56
CA HIS A 487 -3.28 -26.38 -4.82
C HIS A 487 -3.90 -25.48 -5.92
N GLN A 488 -4.70 -24.47 -5.54
CA GLN A 488 -5.41 -23.60 -6.50
C GLN A 488 -4.50 -22.99 -7.57
N GLU A 489 -3.27 -22.63 -7.18
CA GLU A 489 -2.25 -22.11 -8.07
C GLU A 489 -1.88 -23.08 -9.20
N GLU A 490 -1.88 -24.39 -8.92
CA GLU A 490 -1.63 -25.40 -9.95
C GLU A 490 -2.80 -25.44 -10.94
N PHE A 491 -4.04 -25.30 -10.45
CA PHE A 491 -5.24 -25.29 -11.28
C PHE A 491 -5.33 -24.05 -12.18
N ASP A 492 -5.07 -22.87 -11.63
CA ASP A 492 -5.28 -21.61 -12.35
C ASP A 492 -4.12 -21.23 -13.27
N ILE A 493 -2.90 -21.74 -13.05
CA ILE A 493 -1.68 -21.29 -13.74
C ILE A 493 -0.99 -22.42 -14.52
N ASP A 494 -1.19 -23.69 -14.16
CA ASP A 494 -0.21 -24.74 -14.43
C ASP A 494 -0.78 -26.03 -15.05
N ILE A 495 -2.08 -26.11 -15.33
CA ILE A 495 -2.72 -27.33 -15.84
C ILE A 495 -2.59 -27.48 -17.36
N PHE A 496 -2.76 -26.40 -18.11
CA PHE A 496 -2.84 -26.46 -19.58
C PHE A 496 -1.55 -26.00 -20.25
N ALA A 497 -1.05 -26.80 -21.19
CA ALA A 497 0.00 -26.36 -22.09
C ALA A 497 -0.53 -25.21 -22.96
N SER A 498 0.05 -24.02 -22.77
CA SER A 498 -0.33 -22.82 -23.51
C SER A 498 0.90 -22.19 -24.13
N LYS A 499 0.75 -21.63 -25.32
CA LYS A 499 1.75 -20.80 -25.97
C LYS A 499 1.25 -19.35 -25.98
N ILE A 500 2.10 -18.43 -25.52
CA ILE A 500 1.77 -17.02 -25.49
C ILE A 500 2.42 -16.34 -26.70
N HIS A 501 1.59 -15.67 -27.50
CA HIS A 501 2.01 -14.83 -28.61
C HIS A 501 1.86 -13.37 -28.20
N GLU A 502 2.97 -12.67 -28.02
CA GLU A 502 2.96 -11.26 -27.60
C GLU A 502 3.05 -10.33 -28.81
N ASN A 503 2.34 -9.21 -28.76
CA ASN A 503 2.53 -8.08 -29.65
C ASN A 503 3.36 -7.01 -28.93
N PRO A 504 4.67 -6.87 -29.25
CA PRO A 504 5.57 -5.97 -28.54
C PRO A 504 5.20 -4.49 -28.65
N GLN A 505 4.37 -4.10 -29.63
CA GLN A 505 4.02 -2.71 -29.91
C GLN A 505 2.78 -2.24 -29.15
N THR A 506 1.86 -3.15 -28.84
CA THR A 506 0.57 -2.84 -28.20
C THR A 506 0.46 -3.39 -26.78
N GLY A 507 1.38 -4.28 -26.37
CA GLY A 507 1.26 -5.02 -25.11
C GLY A 507 0.13 -6.06 -25.10
N ALA A 508 -0.61 -6.18 -26.21
CA ALA A 508 -1.62 -7.22 -26.37
C ALA A 508 -0.94 -8.59 -26.49
N HIS A 509 -1.60 -9.61 -25.95
CA HIS A 509 -1.16 -11.00 -26.07
C HIS A 509 -2.32 -11.88 -26.52
N ARG A 510 -1.98 -12.98 -27.19
CA ARG A 510 -2.91 -14.07 -27.50
C ARG A 510 -2.37 -15.35 -26.90
N ILE A 511 -3.23 -16.04 -26.16
CA ILE A 511 -2.97 -17.36 -25.62
C ILE A 511 -3.46 -18.38 -26.65
N GLU A 512 -2.59 -19.29 -27.06
CA GLU A 512 -2.92 -20.45 -27.87
C GLU A 512 -2.84 -21.70 -26.98
N GLU A 513 -3.98 -22.35 -26.78
CA GLU A 513 -4.05 -23.64 -26.08
C GLU A 513 -3.46 -24.74 -26.97
N LEU A 514 -2.51 -25.51 -26.44
CA LEU A 514 -1.85 -26.60 -27.16
C LEU A 514 -2.56 -27.96 -26.98
N GLY A 515 -3.68 -27.95 -26.28
CA GLY A 515 -4.60 -29.08 -26.17
C GLY A 515 -4.05 -30.34 -25.50
N ARG A 516 -3.04 -30.20 -24.62
CA ARG A 516 -2.49 -31.30 -23.84
C ARG A 516 -2.18 -30.88 -22.40
N TYR A 517 -2.28 -31.84 -21.49
CA TYR A 517 -1.88 -31.68 -20.11
C TYR A 517 -0.36 -31.57 -19.99
N GLN A 518 0.10 -30.67 -19.11
CA GLN A 518 1.51 -30.60 -18.77
C GLN A 518 1.84 -31.65 -17.71
N LYS A 519 2.81 -32.51 -18.02
CA LYS A 519 3.42 -33.36 -16.98
C LYS A 519 3.97 -32.46 -15.88
N GLN A 520 3.91 -32.91 -14.64
CA GLN A 520 4.18 -32.08 -13.47
C GLN A 520 5.48 -31.26 -13.57
N GLY A 521 6.62 -31.87 -13.89
CA GLY A 521 7.89 -31.16 -14.09
C GLY A 521 8.02 -30.31 -15.38
N GLU A 522 7.10 -30.42 -16.34
CA GLU A 522 7.01 -29.56 -17.52
C GLU A 522 6.14 -28.32 -17.28
N ARG A 523 5.48 -28.25 -16.12
CA ARG A 523 4.62 -27.14 -15.74
C ARG A 523 5.42 -25.86 -15.47
N PHE A 524 4.77 -24.71 -15.56
CA PHE A 524 5.38 -23.41 -15.36
C PHE A 524 5.93 -23.24 -13.94
N LEU A 525 5.21 -23.59 -12.86
CA LEU A 525 5.72 -23.39 -11.48
C LEU A 525 6.97 -24.24 -11.19
N PRO A 526 7.02 -25.56 -11.48
CA PRO A 526 8.23 -26.36 -11.26
C PRO A 526 9.40 -25.93 -12.14
N THR A 527 9.13 -25.54 -13.39
CA THR A 527 10.17 -25.02 -14.30
C THR A 527 10.72 -23.69 -13.81
N LEU A 528 9.85 -22.75 -13.40
CA LEU A 528 10.21 -21.44 -12.85
C LEU A 528 11.05 -21.62 -11.57
N CYS A 529 10.58 -22.44 -10.62
CA CYS A 529 11.31 -22.73 -9.38
C CYS A 529 12.69 -23.30 -9.66
N THR A 530 12.80 -24.23 -10.62
CA THR A 530 14.09 -24.82 -11.00
C THR A 530 15.04 -23.79 -11.60
N ARG A 531 14.54 -22.87 -12.43
CA ARG A 531 15.34 -21.78 -13.02
C ARG A 531 15.79 -20.77 -11.97
N LEU A 532 14.88 -20.33 -11.09
CA LEU A 532 15.19 -19.46 -9.96
C LEU A 532 16.22 -20.10 -9.02
N TYR A 533 16.08 -21.40 -8.71
CA TYR A 533 17.03 -22.12 -7.87
C TYR A 533 18.43 -22.12 -8.47
N LYS A 534 18.57 -22.42 -9.76
CA LYS A 534 19.87 -22.40 -10.46
C LYS A 534 20.47 -20.99 -10.52
N PHE A 535 19.64 -19.99 -10.80
CA PHE A 535 20.04 -18.58 -10.81
C PHE A 535 20.59 -18.16 -9.44
N LEU A 536 19.82 -18.37 -8.37
CA LEU A 536 20.23 -17.99 -7.01
C LEU A 536 21.46 -18.76 -6.53
N LEU A 537 21.53 -20.07 -6.81
CA LEU A 537 22.67 -20.92 -6.43
C LEU A 537 23.98 -20.44 -7.03
N ASN A 538 23.96 -19.95 -8.27
CA ASN A 538 25.16 -19.54 -9.00
C ASN A 538 25.52 -18.07 -8.79
N GLU A 539 24.52 -17.18 -8.78
CA GLU A 539 24.74 -15.72 -8.72
C GLU A 539 24.70 -15.17 -7.27
N ALA A 540 24.25 -15.98 -6.31
CA ALA A 540 24.30 -15.67 -4.88
C ALA A 540 24.70 -16.92 -4.06
N PRO A 541 25.89 -17.51 -4.30
CA PRO A 541 26.29 -18.81 -3.76
C PRO A 541 26.22 -18.86 -2.23
N PRO A 542 25.96 -20.05 -1.65
CA PRO A 542 25.79 -20.15 -0.21
C PRO A 542 27.12 -19.87 0.48
N GLU A 543 27.07 -19.21 1.63
CA GLU A 543 28.23 -19.11 2.51
C GLU A 543 28.66 -20.53 2.93
N ARG A 544 29.96 -20.72 3.19
CA ARG A 544 30.53 -22.04 3.53
C ARG A 544 29.89 -22.71 4.75
N THR A 545 29.15 -21.95 5.55
CA THR A 545 28.51 -22.33 6.82
C THR A 545 27.05 -22.76 6.68
N VAL A 546 26.43 -22.62 5.50
CA VAL A 546 25.01 -22.97 5.31
C VAL A 546 24.83 -24.50 5.25
N ALA A 547 24.11 -25.06 6.23
CA ALA A 547 23.90 -26.50 6.37
C ALA A 547 23.10 -27.14 5.21
N SER A 548 22.21 -26.38 4.56
CA SER A 548 21.40 -26.85 3.43
C SER A 548 21.12 -25.74 2.42
N ALA A 549 21.77 -25.79 1.26
CA ALA A 549 21.51 -24.87 0.16
C ALA A 549 20.07 -24.99 -0.36
N THR A 550 19.49 -26.19 -0.33
CA THR A 550 18.11 -26.42 -0.79
C THR A 550 17.11 -25.68 0.07
N ASP A 551 17.26 -25.70 1.40
CA ASP A 551 16.34 -25.01 2.30
C ASP A 551 16.41 -23.49 2.11
N LYS A 552 17.63 -22.92 2.08
CA LYS A 552 17.85 -21.49 1.85
C LYS A 552 17.18 -21.01 0.56
N TYR A 553 17.48 -21.63 -0.58
CA TYR A 553 16.95 -21.14 -1.86
C TYR A 553 15.47 -21.44 -2.03
N SER A 554 14.95 -22.52 -1.46
CA SER A 554 13.50 -22.78 -1.47
C SER A 554 12.75 -21.70 -0.67
N GLU A 555 13.32 -21.20 0.43
CA GLU A 555 12.73 -20.09 1.19
C GLU A 555 12.71 -18.79 0.37
N ILE A 556 13.82 -18.45 -0.29
CA ILE A 556 13.89 -17.25 -1.15
C ILE A 556 12.84 -17.31 -2.25
N ILE A 557 12.74 -18.47 -2.93
CA ILE A 557 11.76 -18.68 -4.00
C ILE A 557 10.33 -18.60 -3.47
N ALA A 558 10.04 -19.23 -2.32
CA ALA A 558 8.72 -19.17 -1.68
C ALA A 558 8.29 -17.72 -1.44
N VAL A 559 9.18 -16.88 -0.89
CA VAL A 559 8.91 -15.46 -0.68
C VAL A 559 8.69 -14.74 -2.00
N ILE A 560 9.51 -14.99 -3.04
CA ILE A 560 9.29 -14.40 -4.38
C ILE A 560 7.89 -14.74 -4.90
N LEU A 561 7.47 -16.01 -4.85
CA LEU A 561 6.17 -16.44 -5.36
C LEU A 561 5.00 -15.83 -4.57
N GLN A 562 5.12 -15.73 -3.25
CA GLN A 562 4.15 -15.03 -2.40
C GLN A 562 4.03 -13.55 -2.76
N ARG A 563 5.17 -12.85 -2.96
CA ARG A 563 5.18 -11.44 -3.38
C ARG A 563 4.68 -11.23 -4.81
N CYS A 564 4.75 -12.24 -5.66
CA CYS A 564 4.11 -12.27 -6.98
C CYS A 564 2.63 -12.68 -6.93
N LEU A 565 2.07 -12.88 -5.73
CA LEU A 565 0.69 -13.31 -5.50
C LEU A 565 0.31 -14.62 -6.20
N ILE A 566 1.25 -15.54 -6.43
CA ILE A 566 0.98 -16.81 -7.14
C ILE A 566 -0.12 -17.63 -6.46
N PHE A 567 -0.16 -17.65 -5.13
CA PHE A 567 -1.13 -18.39 -4.30
C PHE A 567 -2.47 -17.66 -4.11
N ASN A 568 -2.76 -16.65 -4.94
CA ASN A 568 -3.88 -15.72 -4.74
C ASN A 568 -3.85 -15.11 -3.32
N HIS A 569 -4.87 -14.38 -2.85
CA HIS A 569 -4.81 -13.69 -1.55
C HIS A 569 -4.77 -14.63 -0.32
N ILE A 570 -4.56 -15.94 -0.51
CA ILE A 570 -4.40 -16.93 0.54
C ILE A 570 -3.01 -16.73 1.16
N ARG A 571 -3.00 -16.33 2.44
CA ARG A 571 -1.78 -16.12 3.21
C ARG A 571 -1.36 -17.42 3.87
N ASP A 572 -0.87 -18.36 3.08
CA ASP A 572 -0.21 -19.55 3.60
C ASP A 572 1.02 -19.15 4.40
N GLU A 573 1.28 -19.85 5.50
CA GLU A 573 2.52 -19.68 6.25
C GLU A 573 3.75 -19.97 5.36
N GLU A 574 4.82 -19.21 5.51
CA GLU A 574 6.00 -19.29 4.61
C GLU A 574 6.58 -20.70 4.52
N TYR A 575 6.55 -21.47 5.63
CA TYR A 575 7.05 -22.84 5.65
C TYR A 575 6.21 -23.78 4.76
N VAL A 576 4.90 -23.55 4.66
CA VAL A 576 3.99 -24.35 3.81
C VAL A 576 4.37 -24.14 2.35
N VAL A 577 4.55 -22.88 1.95
CA VAL A 577 4.98 -22.53 0.59
C VAL A 577 6.39 -23.03 0.30
N GLN A 578 7.29 -22.97 1.28
CA GLN A 578 8.64 -23.50 1.14
C GLN A 578 8.62 -25.01 0.85
N GLU A 579 7.78 -25.79 1.53
CA GLU A 579 7.64 -27.23 1.28
C GLU A 579 7.05 -27.51 -0.11
N LYS A 580 6.08 -26.71 -0.58
CA LYS A 580 5.59 -26.78 -1.97
C LYS A 580 6.72 -26.56 -2.98
N VAL A 581 7.56 -25.54 -2.76
CA VAL A 581 8.73 -25.28 -3.62
C VAL A 581 9.71 -26.45 -3.62
N LYS A 582 10.00 -27.05 -2.44
CA LYS A 582 10.87 -28.23 -2.36
C LYS A 582 10.28 -29.42 -3.14
N GLN A 583 8.98 -29.62 -3.05
CA GLN A 583 8.27 -30.64 -3.81
C GLN A 583 8.43 -30.41 -5.32
N TRP A 584 8.14 -29.20 -5.81
CA TRP A 584 8.31 -28.88 -7.23
C TRP A 584 9.76 -29.05 -7.73
N LEU A 585 10.75 -28.67 -6.91
CA LEU A 585 12.17 -28.88 -7.22
C LEU A 585 12.55 -30.36 -7.28
N LYS A 586 11.90 -31.23 -6.49
CA LYS A 586 12.10 -32.67 -6.53
C LYS A 586 11.46 -33.28 -7.77
N GLU A 587 10.22 -32.92 -8.07
CA GLU A 587 9.47 -33.41 -9.23
C GLU A 587 10.17 -33.08 -10.55
N ALA A 588 10.74 -31.88 -10.68
CA ALA A 588 11.56 -31.50 -11.83
C ALA A 588 12.82 -32.36 -12.00
N LYS A 589 13.44 -32.83 -10.90
CA LYS A 589 14.62 -33.72 -10.92
C LYS A 589 14.27 -35.16 -11.29
N GLU A 590 13.13 -35.66 -10.83
CA GLU A 590 12.70 -37.04 -11.08
C GLU A 590 12.36 -37.27 -12.57
N GLN A 591 11.85 -36.26 -13.26
CA GLN A 591 11.57 -36.36 -14.70
C GLN A 591 12.84 -36.41 -15.58
N VAL A 592 13.96 -35.83 -15.14
CA VAL A 592 15.27 -35.96 -15.83
C VAL A 592 15.79 -37.39 -15.73
N LYS A 593 15.42 -38.14 -14.69
CA LYS A 593 15.80 -39.55 -14.49
C LYS A 593 14.88 -40.54 -15.23
N THR A 594 13.64 -40.17 -15.54
CA THR A 594 12.68 -41.03 -16.28
C THR A 594 12.78 -40.94 -17.80
N LYS A 595 13.91 -40.50 -18.37
CA LYS A 595 14.26 -40.89 -19.75
C LYS A 595 15.10 -42.18 -19.71
N PRO A 596 14.43 -43.33 -19.76
CA PRO A 596 14.75 -44.28 -20.82
C PRO A 596 13.48 -44.93 -21.39
N VAL A 597 13.23 -44.85 -22.69
CA VAL A 597 13.63 -45.77 -23.78
C VAL A 597 13.45 -45.03 -25.10
#